data_AF-A0A0S8HFA8-F1
#
_entry.id   AF-A0A0S8HFA8-F1
#
_cell.length_a   1.000
_cell.length_b   1.000
_cell.length_c   1.000
_cell.angle_alpha   90.00
_cell.angle_beta   90.00
_cell.angle_gamma   90.00
#
_symmetry.space_group_name_H-M   'P 1'
#
loop_
_entity.id
_entity.type
_entity.pdbx_description
1 polymer ?
#
loop_
_entity_poly.entity_id
_entity_poly.type
_entity_poly.pdbx_seq_one_letter_code
_entity_poly.pdbx_strand_id
1 'polypeptide(L)'
;AGSVRCLARRRRSARMAAAAVATVLAGAGAALWLSAPGGGPGPLDRTALREEPANLRAEIERLRAEADSRTAVVKHMLAMEGRQIQLARLQLELARPDPEVQVRQEVEKAAWTTVCDADRMYEQPGARETAVAAFRRVIQLFPDTPGAIVARMRLSKINTREGEML
;
A
#
# COMPACT_ATOMS: atom_id res chain seq x y z
N ALA A 1 -15.45 -16.62 -13.61
CA ALA A 1 -16.18 -15.52 -12.93
C ALA A 1 -16.46 -16.00 -11.51
N GLY A 2 -15.93 -15.42 -10.44
CA GLY A 2 -15.66 -14.02 -10.16
C GLY A 2 -16.25 -13.74 -8.78
N SER A 3 -15.56 -14.21 -7.74
CA SER A 3 -15.93 -14.17 -6.33
C SER A 3 -15.74 -12.76 -5.76
N VAL A 4 -16.84 -12.05 -5.50
CA VAL A 4 -16.79 -10.76 -4.79
C VAL A 4 -17.96 -10.65 -3.80
N ARG A 5 -17.91 -11.40 -2.71
CA ARG A 5 -18.79 -11.16 -1.54
C ARG A 5 -18.06 -11.43 -0.22
N CYS A 6 -16.93 -10.78 -0.01
CA CYS A 6 -16.34 -10.61 1.32
C CYS A 6 -15.75 -9.21 1.39
N LEU A 7 -16.40 -8.29 2.11
CA LEU A 7 -15.75 -7.19 2.87
C LEU A 7 -16.71 -6.12 3.46
N ALA A 8 -18.04 -6.30 3.46
CA ALA A 8 -18.95 -5.29 4.01
C ALA A 8 -19.30 -5.43 5.50
N ARG A 9 -18.87 -6.50 6.20
CA ARG A 9 -19.38 -6.81 7.56
C ARG A 9 -18.49 -6.40 8.74
N ARG A 10 -17.28 -5.89 8.50
CA ARG A 10 -16.28 -5.66 9.57
C ARG A 10 -16.30 -4.26 10.22
N ARG A 11 -17.19 -3.35 9.79
CA ARG A 11 -17.21 -1.95 10.25
C ARG A 11 -18.29 -1.60 11.30
N ARG A 12 -19.10 -2.56 11.77
CA ARG A 12 -20.20 -2.27 12.71
C ARG A 12 -19.91 -2.58 14.19
N SER A 13 -18.80 -3.22 14.54
CA SER A 13 -18.45 -3.55 15.93
C SER A 13 -17.52 -2.54 16.62
N ALA A 14 -17.11 -1.46 15.95
CA ALA A 14 -16.22 -0.45 16.52
C ALA A 14 -16.95 0.81 17.06
N ARG A 15 -18.25 0.72 17.37
CA ARG A 15 -19.04 1.82 17.94
C ARG A 15 -19.60 1.55 19.34
N MET A 16 -19.00 0.63 20.11
CA MET A 16 -19.44 0.32 21.49
C MET A 16 -18.32 0.33 22.54
N ALA A 17 -17.29 1.18 22.39
CA ALA A 17 -16.23 1.29 23.41
C ALA A 17 -15.70 2.72 23.63
N ALA A 18 -16.58 3.72 23.54
CA ALA A 18 -16.20 5.11 23.84
C ALA A 18 -17.35 5.85 24.54
N ALA A 19 -17.75 5.37 25.71
CA ALA A 19 -18.63 6.09 26.62
C ALA A 19 -18.45 5.55 28.05
N ALA A 20 -17.27 5.70 28.63
CA ALA A 20 -17.07 5.55 30.06
C ALA A 20 -15.84 6.35 30.48
N VAL A 21 -15.92 6.96 31.66
CA VAL A 21 -14.89 7.74 32.37
C VAL A 21 -14.85 9.24 32.04
N ALA A 22 -15.93 9.94 32.38
CA ALA A 22 -15.90 11.39 32.62
C ALA A 22 -16.86 11.81 33.75
N THR A 23 -16.88 11.10 34.89
CA THR A 23 -17.64 11.49 36.09
C THR A 23 -17.00 10.97 37.38
N VAL A 24 -15.74 11.34 37.69
CA VAL A 24 -15.20 11.16 39.06
C VAL A 24 -14.53 12.44 39.61
N LEU A 25 -14.16 13.42 38.78
CA LEU A 25 -13.47 14.63 39.27
C LEU A 25 -14.38 15.76 39.79
N ALA A 26 -15.70 15.56 39.87
CA ALA A 26 -16.61 16.54 40.49
C ALA A 26 -16.97 16.22 41.95
N GLY A 27 -16.69 15.01 42.45
CA GLY A 27 -17.05 14.58 43.82
C GLY A 27 -16.00 14.89 44.88
N ALA A 28 -14.72 14.98 44.52
CA ALA A 28 -13.63 15.17 45.49
C ALA A 28 -13.40 16.63 45.90
N GLY A 29 -13.89 17.61 45.11
CA GLY A 29 -13.75 19.04 45.43
C GLY A 29 -14.70 19.54 46.52
N ALA A 30 -15.89 18.95 46.64
CA ALA A 30 -16.90 19.39 47.60
C ALA A 30 -16.75 18.76 49.00
N ALA A 31 -16.18 17.54 49.09
CA ALA A 31 -16.01 16.86 50.38
C ALA A 31 -14.85 17.43 51.20
N LEU A 32 -13.85 18.06 50.58
CA LEU A 32 -12.68 18.58 51.30
C LEU A 32 -12.91 19.96 51.94
N TRP A 33 -13.98 20.68 51.57
CA TRP A 33 -14.32 21.99 52.15
C TRP A 33 -15.19 21.91 53.41
N LEU A 34 -15.83 20.77 53.69
CA LEU A 34 -16.73 20.64 54.85
C LEU A 34 -16.07 20.05 56.12
N SER A 35 -14.76 19.78 56.10
CA SER A 35 -14.06 19.16 57.24
C SER A 35 -12.82 19.92 57.70
N ALA A 36 -12.85 21.25 57.65
CA ALA A 36 -11.87 22.07 58.35
C ALA A 36 -12.38 22.41 59.76
N PRO A 37 -11.93 21.71 60.83
CA PRO A 37 -12.15 22.16 62.19
C PRO A 37 -11.32 23.43 62.43
N GLY A 38 -11.94 24.41 63.10
CA GLY A 38 -11.34 25.70 63.39
C GLY A 38 -10.04 25.59 64.17
N GLY A 39 -8.92 25.86 63.48
CA GLY A 39 -7.65 26.25 64.08
C GLY A 39 -7.45 27.74 63.86
N GLY A 40 -7.40 28.51 64.95
CA GLY A 40 -7.10 29.94 64.88
C GLY A 40 -5.74 30.20 64.21
N PRO A 41 -5.53 31.39 63.62
CA PRO A 41 -4.25 31.75 63.02
C PRO A 41 -3.18 31.87 64.12
N GLY A 42 -2.49 30.77 64.39
CA GLY A 42 -1.17 30.82 65.01
C GLY A 42 -0.24 31.67 64.13
N PRO A 43 0.78 32.34 64.72
CA PRO A 43 1.66 33.22 63.96
C PRO A 43 2.22 32.44 62.77
N LEU A 44 1.84 32.86 61.56
CA LEU A 44 2.25 32.23 60.32
C LEU A 44 3.77 32.18 60.32
N ASP A 45 4.30 30.97 60.43
CA ASP A 45 5.71 30.71 60.27
C ASP A 45 6.08 31.07 58.83
N ARG A 46 6.58 32.29 58.64
CA ARG A 46 6.87 32.90 57.33
C ARG A 46 7.92 32.12 56.54
N THR A 47 8.62 31.20 57.19
CA THR A 47 9.58 30.26 56.61
C THR A 47 8.86 29.14 55.86
N ALA A 48 7.82 28.52 56.43
CA ALA A 48 7.05 27.43 55.82
C ALA A 48 6.29 27.88 54.55
N LEU A 49 5.69 29.07 54.56
CA LEU A 49 5.05 29.68 53.38
C LEU A 49 6.04 30.06 52.25
N ARG A 50 7.33 30.09 52.55
CA ARG A 50 8.39 30.42 51.58
C ARG A 50 9.01 29.17 50.93
N GLU A 51 8.91 28.01 51.59
CA GLU A 51 9.38 26.73 51.08
C GLU A 51 8.41 26.08 50.07
N GLU A 52 7.10 26.17 50.30
CA GLU A 52 6.06 25.71 49.36
C GLU A 52 6.20 26.25 47.91
N PRO A 53 6.37 27.55 47.68
CA PRO A 53 6.48 28.08 46.32
C PRO A 53 7.77 27.66 45.62
N ALA A 54 8.84 27.35 46.36
CA ALA A 54 10.08 26.84 45.78
C ALA A 54 9.93 25.38 45.32
N ASN A 55 9.29 24.53 46.15
CA ASN A 55 9.00 23.14 45.80
C ASN A 55 8.06 23.01 44.60
N LEU A 56 7.01 23.83 44.53
CA LEU A 56 6.09 23.82 43.39
C LEU A 56 6.77 24.22 42.08
N ARG A 57 7.69 25.19 42.12
CA ARG A 57 8.49 25.57 40.94
C ARG A 57 9.39 24.43 40.49
N ALA A 58 10.05 23.75 41.42
CA ALA A 58 10.89 22.59 41.10
C ALA A 58 10.07 21.45 40.48
N GLU A 59 8.88 21.18 40.99
CA GLU A 59 7.99 20.15 40.43
C GLU A 59 7.44 20.56 39.05
N ILE A 60 7.11 21.84 38.84
CA ILE A 60 6.72 22.35 37.52
C ILE A 60 7.85 22.17 36.50
N GLU A 61 9.09 22.52 36.86
CA GLU A 61 10.23 22.35 35.96
C GLU A 61 10.52 20.88 35.66
N ARG A 62 10.39 20.01 36.68
CA ARG A 62 10.48 18.55 36.48
C ARG A 62 9.40 18.04 35.52
N LEU A 63 8.14 18.43 35.72
CA LEU A 63 7.03 18.02 34.87
C LEU A 63 7.17 18.55 33.43
N ARG A 64 7.69 19.78 33.27
CA ARG A 64 8.03 20.34 31.96
C ARG A 64 9.11 19.52 31.26
N ALA A 65 10.21 19.22 31.95
CA ALA A 65 11.29 18.41 31.41
C ALA A 65 10.80 17.00 31.00
N GLU A 66 9.91 16.40 31.80
CA GLU A 66 9.29 15.12 31.47
C GLU A 66 8.36 15.22 30.25
N ALA A 67 7.53 16.27 30.17
CA ALA A 67 6.65 16.50 29.04
C ALA A 67 7.43 16.74 27.73
N ASP A 68 8.53 17.50 27.80
CA ASP A 68 9.40 17.77 26.66
C ASP A 68 10.10 16.48 26.18
N SER A 69 10.59 15.66 27.11
CA SER A 69 11.17 14.35 26.81
C SER A 69 10.17 13.44 26.08
N ARG A 70 8.94 13.33 26.61
CA ARG A 70 7.87 12.52 25.97
C ARG A 70 7.51 13.06 24.59
N THR A 71 7.44 14.38 24.44
CA THR A 71 7.15 15.04 23.15
C THR A 71 8.24 14.77 22.13
N ALA A 72 9.51 14.77 22.53
CA ALA A 72 10.63 14.46 21.65
C ALA A 72 10.56 13.02 21.11
N VAL A 73 10.20 12.06 21.97
CA VAL A 73 10.02 10.65 21.56
C VAL A 73 8.89 10.51 20.54
N VAL A 74 7.73 11.11 20.80
CA VAL A 74 6.60 11.06 19.86
C VAL A 74 6.95 11.71 18.52
N LYS A 75 7.60 12.88 18.52
CA LYS A 75 8.07 13.54 17.30
C LYS A 75 9.02 12.65 16.50
N HIS A 76 9.93 11.95 17.19
CA HIS A 76 10.85 11.03 16.55
C HIS A 76 10.11 9.85 15.90
N MET A 77 9.15 9.23 16.59
CA MET A 77 8.34 8.13 16.06
C MET A 77 7.56 8.57 14.82
N LEU A 78 6.88 9.72 14.87
CA LEU A 78 6.13 10.27 13.72
C LEU A 78 7.04 10.54 12.51
N ALA A 79 8.26 11.05 12.74
CA ALA A 79 9.22 11.25 11.66
C ALA A 79 9.74 9.93 11.06
N MET A 80 9.82 8.87 11.86
CA MET A 80 10.18 7.53 11.38
C MET A 80 9.04 6.90 10.57
N GLU A 81 7.80 7.00 11.04
CA GLU A 81 6.62 6.52 10.31
C GLU A 81 6.46 7.24 8.97
N GLY A 82 6.62 8.57 8.95
CA GLY A 82 6.58 9.36 7.72
C GLY A 82 7.63 8.89 6.69
N ARG A 83 8.85 8.61 7.16
CA ARG A 83 9.91 8.05 6.31
C ARG A 83 9.57 6.65 5.79
N GLN A 84 9.03 5.78 6.63
CA GLN A 84 8.62 4.43 6.20
C GLN A 84 7.52 4.47 5.14
N ILE A 85 6.52 5.34 5.31
CA ILE A 85 5.44 5.52 4.33
C ILE A 85 6.02 6.01 2.99
N GLN A 86 6.93 6.97 3.04
CA GLN A 86 7.58 7.50 1.83
C GLN A 86 8.42 6.42 1.13
N LEU A 87 9.19 5.64 1.87
CA LEU A 87 9.96 4.52 1.32
C LEU A 87 9.05 3.44 0.71
N ALA A 88 7.97 3.06 1.39
CA ALA A 88 7.01 2.10 0.86
C ALA A 88 6.36 2.59 -0.44
N ARG A 89 6.05 3.89 -0.53
CA ARG A 89 5.53 4.50 -1.75
C ARG A 89 6.54 4.46 -2.89
N LEU A 90 7.79 4.83 -2.64
CA LEU A 90 8.86 4.79 -3.64
C LEU A 90 9.15 3.36 -4.10
N GLN A 91 9.16 2.39 -3.18
CA GLN A 91 9.28 0.97 -3.52
C GLN A 91 8.12 0.50 -4.40
N LEU A 92 6.89 0.93 -4.12
CA LEU A 92 5.75 0.60 -4.97
C LEU A 92 5.87 1.21 -6.37
N GLU A 93 6.36 2.45 -6.48
CA GLU A 93 6.58 3.12 -7.76
C GLU A 93 7.69 2.43 -8.57
N LEU A 94 8.79 2.02 -7.92
CA LEU A 94 9.87 1.26 -8.54
C LEU A 94 9.51 -0.19 -8.88
N ALA A 95 8.63 -0.81 -8.11
CA ALA A 95 8.14 -2.16 -8.37
C ALA A 95 7.14 -2.24 -9.53
N ARG A 96 6.70 -1.09 -10.08
CA ARG A 96 5.88 -1.09 -11.29
C ARG A 96 6.71 -1.64 -12.45
N PRO A 97 6.26 -2.73 -13.11
CA PRO A 97 6.99 -3.25 -14.25
C PRO A 97 7.07 -2.19 -15.34
N ASP A 98 8.24 -2.05 -15.95
CA ASP A 98 8.47 -1.12 -17.05
C ASP A 98 7.36 -1.25 -18.11
N PRO A 99 6.60 -0.18 -18.40
CA PRO A 99 5.52 -0.22 -19.36
C PRO A 99 5.98 -0.70 -20.74
N GLU A 100 7.23 -0.42 -21.15
CA GLU A 100 7.75 -0.90 -22.42
C GLU A 100 7.92 -2.42 -22.45
N VAL A 101 8.25 -3.03 -21.31
CA VAL A 101 8.34 -4.49 -21.19
C VAL A 101 6.95 -5.11 -21.29
N GLN A 102 5.93 -4.49 -20.66
CA GLN A 102 4.55 -4.97 -20.75
C GLN A 102 4.01 -4.91 -22.19
N VAL A 103 4.24 -3.79 -22.89
CA VAL A 103 3.84 -3.66 -24.30
C VAL A 103 4.54 -4.70 -25.17
N ARG A 104 5.85 -4.91 -24.98
CA ARG A 104 6.60 -5.95 -25.70
C ARG A 104 6.02 -7.35 -25.45
N GLN A 105 5.64 -7.68 -24.22
CA GLN A 105 5.03 -8.96 -23.89
C GLN A 105 3.67 -9.16 -24.57
N GLU A 106 2.82 -8.13 -24.60
CA GLU A 106 1.50 -8.23 -25.27
C GLU A 106 1.65 -8.32 -26.78
N VAL A 107 2.61 -7.60 -27.38
CA VAL A 107 2.94 -7.71 -28.80
C VAL A 107 3.41 -9.14 -29.13
N GLU A 108 4.31 -9.70 -28.33
CA GLU A 108 4.79 -11.07 -28.53
C GLU A 108 3.64 -12.09 -28.43
N LYS A 109 2.80 -11.95 -27.41
CA LYS A 109 1.64 -12.83 -27.19
C LYS A 109 0.65 -12.77 -28.36
N ALA A 110 0.42 -11.59 -28.91
CA ALA A 110 -0.44 -11.42 -30.09
C ALA A 110 0.17 -12.09 -31.33
N ALA A 111 1.47 -11.90 -31.56
CA ALA A 111 2.19 -12.56 -32.65
C ALA A 111 2.11 -14.08 -32.52
N TRP A 112 2.41 -14.62 -31.34
CA TRP A 112 2.38 -16.05 -31.06
C TRP A 112 0.98 -16.67 -31.26
N THR A 113 -0.06 -16.01 -30.75
CA THR A 113 -1.45 -16.49 -30.89
C THR A 113 -1.83 -16.59 -32.36
N THR A 114 -1.48 -15.59 -33.16
CA THR A 114 -1.77 -15.56 -34.60
C THR A 114 -1.02 -16.68 -35.35
N VAL A 115 0.23 -16.98 -34.95
CA VAL A 115 0.99 -18.10 -35.51
C VAL A 115 0.34 -19.44 -35.16
N CYS A 116 -0.09 -19.65 -33.93
CA CYS A 116 -0.79 -20.86 -33.53
C CYS A 116 -2.11 -21.05 -34.29
N ASP A 117 -2.86 -19.96 -34.50
CA ASP A 117 -4.08 -20.00 -35.31
C ASP A 117 -3.79 -20.34 -36.77
N ALA A 118 -2.72 -19.78 -37.35
CA ALA A 118 -2.28 -20.11 -38.69
C ALA A 118 -1.85 -21.58 -38.82
N ASP A 119 -1.08 -22.11 -37.86
CA ASP A 119 -0.70 -23.53 -37.81
C ASP A 119 -1.96 -24.42 -37.81
N ARG A 120 -2.96 -24.08 -36.97
CA ARG A 120 -4.25 -24.81 -36.93
C ARG A 120 -5.04 -24.72 -38.24
N MET A 121 -5.06 -23.56 -38.90
CA MET A 121 -5.71 -23.40 -40.20
C MET A 121 -5.00 -24.20 -41.29
N TYR A 122 -3.68 -24.35 -41.21
CA TYR A 122 -2.92 -25.09 -42.21
C TYR A 122 -3.23 -26.59 -42.21
N GLU A 123 -3.59 -27.14 -41.05
CA GLU A 123 -4.03 -28.53 -40.90
C GLU A 123 -5.46 -28.76 -41.41
N GLN A 124 -6.26 -27.70 -41.57
CA GLN A 124 -7.65 -27.80 -42.04
C GLN A 124 -7.73 -27.92 -43.57
N PRO A 125 -8.52 -28.88 -44.10
CA PRO A 125 -8.79 -28.96 -45.53
C PRO A 125 -9.40 -27.66 -46.07
N GLY A 126 -8.82 -27.11 -47.14
CA GLY A 126 -9.30 -25.89 -47.79
C GLY A 126 -8.90 -24.57 -47.13
N ALA A 127 -8.20 -24.56 -46.00
CA ALA A 127 -7.79 -23.34 -45.30
C ALA A 127 -6.27 -23.02 -45.38
N ARG A 128 -5.51 -23.77 -46.20
CA ARG A 128 -4.06 -23.61 -46.34
C ARG A 128 -3.65 -22.23 -46.84
N GLU A 129 -4.35 -21.68 -47.82
CA GLU A 129 -4.06 -20.33 -48.33
C GLU A 129 -4.31 -19.25 -47.27
N THR A 130 -5.38 -19.40 -46.48
CA THR A 130 -5.69 -18.53 -45.34
C THR A 130 -4.59 -18.60 -44.28
N ALA A 131 -4.08 -19.80 -43.99
CA ALA A 131 -2.94 -19.97 -43.08
C ALA A 131 -1.67 -19.27 -43.60
N VAL A 132 -1.35 -19.43 -44.88
CA VAL A 132 -0.22 -18.73 -45.52
C VAL A 132 -0.37 -17.21 -45.42
N ALA A 133 -1.58 -16.69 -45.67
CA ALA A 133 -1.87 -15.27 -45.50
C ALA A 133 -1.70 -14.80 -44.04
N ALA A 134 -2.13 -15.61 -43.07
CA ALA A 134 -1.97 -15.33 -41.65
C ALA A 134 -0.49 -15.29 -41.23
N PHE A 135 0.34 -16.24 -41.66
CA PHE A 135 1.79 -16.19 -41.41
C PHE A 135 2.44 -14.94 -41.99
N ARG A 136 2.10 -14.57 -43.24
CA ARG A 136 2.60 -13.32 -43.86
C ARG A 136 2.18 -12.09 -43.05
N ARG A 137 0.96 -12.08 -42.52
CA ARG A 137 0.46 -10.98 -41.72
C ARG A 137 1.19 -10.83 -40.39
N VAL A 138 1.56 -11.93 -39.72
CA VAL A 138 2.41 -11.87 -38.52
C VAL A 138 3.77 -11.24 -38.83
N ILE A 139 4.39 -11.62 -39.95
CA ILE A 139 5.69 -11.07 -40.35
C ILE A 139 5.60 -9.56 -40.63
N GLN A 140 4.49 -9.10 -41.22
CA GLN A 140 4.26 -7.70 -41.52
C GLN A 140 3.96 -6.86 -40.26
N LEU A 141 3.13 -7.36 -39.36
CA LEU A 141 2.68 -6.62 -38.19
C LEU A 141 3.68 -6.67 -37.03
N PHE A 142 4.44 -7.76 -36.91
CA PHE A 142 5.28 -8.05 -35.76
C PHE A 142 6.69 -8.51 -36.18
N PRO A 143 7.41 -7.77 -37.06
CA PRO A 143 8.61 -8.27 -37.75
C PRO A 143 9.73 -8.76 -36.83
N ASP A 144 9.85 -8.15 -35.65
CA ASP A 144 10.93 -8.35 -34.66
C ASP A 144 10.55 -9.32 -33.52
N THR A 145 9.43 -10.02 -33.66
CA THR A 145 8.96 -11.01 -32.67
C THR A 145 9.48 -12.42 -32.96
N PRO A 146 9.79 -13.23 -31.93
CA PRO A 146 9.92 -14.68 -32.09
C PRO A 146 8.78 -15.32 -32.89
N GLY A 147 7.53 -14.86 -32.72
CA GLY A 147 6.40 -15.27 -33.57
C GLY A 147 6.65 -15.07 -35.07
N ALA A 148 7.16 -13.91 -35.49
CA ALA A 148 7.50 -13.68 -36.91
C ALA A 148 8.65 -14.55 -37.41
N ILE A 149 9.64 -14.88 -36.56
CA ILE A 149 10.70 -15.84 -36.91
C ILE A 149 10.08 -17.21 -37.22
N VAL A 150 9.18 -17.68 -36.37
CA VAL A 150 8.48 -18.96 -36.59
C VAL A 150 7.62 -18.90 -37.87
N ALA A 151 6.89 -17.82 -38.10
CA ALA A 151 6.10 -17.64 -39.32
C ALA A 151 6.97 -17.71 -40.59
N ARG A 152 8.14 -17.07 -40.59
CA ARG A 152 9.12 -17.15 -41.71
C ARG A 152 9.57 -18.59 -41.93
N MET A 153 9.92 -19.31 -40.86
CA MET A 153 10.31 -20.72 -40.93
C MET A 153 9.18 -21.60 -41.48
N ARG A 154 7.93 -21.39 -41.05
CA ARG A 154 6.76 -22.14 -41.53
C ARG A 154 6.54 -21.94 -43.02
N LEU A 155 6.53 -20.68 -43.48
CA LEU A 155 6.37 -20.37 -44.91
C LEU A 155 7.48 -20.99 -45.77
N SER A 156 8.73 -20.97 -45.31
CA SER A 156 9.83 -21.63 -46.01
C SER A 156 9.59 -23.14 -46.17
N LYS A 157 9.08 -23.81 -45.13
CA LYS A 157 8.76 -25.25 -45.18
C LYS A 157 7.60 -25.56 -46.11
N ILE A 158 6.57 -24.70 -46.14
CA ILE A 158 5.41 -24.84 -47.03
C ILE A 158 5.86 -24.74 -48.49
N ASN A 159 6.60 -23.68 -48.84
CA ASN A 159 7.08 -23.47 -50.21
C ASN A 159 7.98 -24.64 -50.69
N THR A 160 8.81 -25.19 -49.82
CA THR A 160 9.66 -26.34 -50.17
C THR A 160 8.82 -27.58 -50.50
N ARG A 161 7.81 -27.88 -49.67
CA ARG A 161 6.91 -29.02 -49.89
C ARG A 161 6.06 -28.87 -51.15
N GLU A 162 5.57 -27.66 -51.44
CA GLU A 162 4.81 -27.39 -52.65
C GLU A 162 5.68 -27.52 -53.91
N GLY A 163 6.94 -27.13 -53.85
CA GLY A 163 7.90 -27.33 -54.94
C GLY A 163 8.30 -28.79 -55.18
N GLU A 164 8.24 -29.65 -54.15
CA GLU A 164 8.51 -31.09 -54.26
C GLU A 164 7.33 -31.91 -54.80
N MET A 165 6.12 -31.35 -54.85
CA MET A 165 4.90 -32.03 -55.33
C MET A 165 4.56 -31.75 -56.81
N LEU A 166 5.36 -30.93 -57.50
CA LEU A 166 5.25 -30.62 -58.93
C LEU A 166 6.27 -31.42 -59.75
#